data_AF-A0A1D7U303-F1
#
_entry.id   AF-A0A1D7U303-F1
#
_cell.length_a   1.000
_cell.length_b   1.000
_cell.length_c   1.000
_cell.angle_alpha   90.00
_cell.angle_beta   90.00
_cell.angle_gamma   90.00
#
_symmetry.space_group_name_H-M   'P 1'
#
loop_
_entity.id
_entity.type
_entity.pdbx_description
1 polymer ?
#
loop_
_entity_poly.entity_id
_entity_poly.type
_entity_poly.pdbx_seq_one_letter_code
_entity_poly.pdbx_strand_id
1 'polypeptide(L)'
;MFASLLATLGAGQAAGADRCRFVVDERSHIDGPCKIERHRGGGFGIEAMRRSRAFAVVYVAPSGAARAYWNGLSGARKADVDLGDVERAGACWSNARAMICAWADRAWADRPQGSSVKPFEERARTR
;
A
#
# COMPACT_ATOMS: atom_id res chain seq x y z
N MET A 1 -51.23 7.27 26.43
CA MET A 1 -50.65 7.03 25.10
C MET A 1 -49.32 7.78 25.05
N PHE A 2 -48.18 7.09 25.20
CA PHE A 2 -46.85 7.72 25.06
C PHE A 2 -46.19 7.18 23.79
N ALA A 3 -46.11 8.02 22.77
CA ALA A 3 -45.41 7.73 21.52
C ALA A 3 -43.90 7.95 21.74
N SER A 4 -43.13 6.87 21.75
CA SER A 4 -41.67 6.94 21.80
C SER A 4 -41.13 7.06 20.37
N LEU A 5 -40.55 8.21 20.03
CA LEU A 5 -39.75 8.38 18.82
C LEU A 5 -38.37 7.74 19.07
N LEU A 6 -38.09 6.65 18.36
CA LEU A 6 -36.74 6.09 18.22
C LEU A 6 -36.01 6.89 17.14
N ALA A 7 -35.15 7.82 17.53
CA ALA A 7 -34.20 8.45 16.62
C ALA A 7 -33.03 7.49 16.38
N THR A 8 -32.96 6.89 15.19
CA THR A 8 -31.80 6.13 14.74
C THR A 8 -30.69 7.10 14.30
N LEU A 9 -29.63 7.19 15.11
CA LEU A 9 -28.38 7.84 14.70
C LEU A 9 -27.66 6.94 13.69
N GLY A 10 -27.72 7.31 12.41
CA GLY A 10 -26.87 6.71 11.39
C GLY A 10 -25.41 7.09 11.64
N ALA A 11 -24.58 6.12 12.02
CA ALA A 11 -23.14 6.29 12.02
C ALA A 11 -22.67 6.39 10.55
N GLY A 12 -22.29 7.58 10.11
CA GLY A 12 -21.62 7.73 8.82
C GLY A 12 -20.33 6.92 8.84
N GLN A 13 -20.24 5.86 8.03
CA GLN A 13 -18.97 5.20 7.79
C GLN A 13 -18.04 6.21 7.10
N ALA A 14 -17.00 6.65 7.81
CA ALA A 14 -15.87 7.28 7.15
C ALA A 14 -15.27 6.23 6.21
N ALA A 15 -15.39 6.45 4.89
CA ALA A 15 -14.61 5.70 3.92
C ALA A 15 -13.13 5.83 4.33
N GLY A 16 -12.46 4.71 4.56
CA GLY A 16 -11.05 4.73 4.91
C GLY A 16 -10.26 5.45 3.81
N ALA A 17 -9.19 6.15 4.16
CA ALA A 17 -8.26 6.60 3.12
C ALA A 17 -7.38 5.42 2.70
N ASP A 18 -7.09 5.31 1.40
CA ASP A 18 -6.06 4.41 0.89
C ASP A 18 -4.73 4.62 1.63
N ARG A 19 -4.03 3.53 1.92
CA ARG A 19 -2.74 3.56 2.63
C ARG A 19 -1.69 2.81 1.82
N CYS A 20 -0.47 3.33 1.83
CA CYS A 20 0.67 2.68 1.21
C CYS A 20 1.88 2.70 2.12
N ARG A 21 2.73 1.69 1.92
CA ARG A 21 4.11 1.69 2.42
C ARG A 21 5.05 1.43 1.26
N PHE A 22 6.06 2.27 1.12
CA PHE A 22 7.06 2.17 0.07
C PHE A 22 8.45 2.36 0.64
N VAL A 23 9.30 1.33 0.51
CA VAL A 23 10.67 1.31 0.99
C VAL A 23 11.59 0.88 -0.14
N VAL A 24 12.71 1.58 -0.31
CA VAL A 24 13.80 1.22 -1.24
C VAL A 24 15.13 1.37 -0.53
N ASP A 25 15.95 0.32 -0.58
CA ASP A 25 17.28 0.29 0.06
C ASP A 25 17.17 0.79 1.52
N GLU A 26 16.23 0.21 2.26
CA GLU A 26 15.89 0.48 3.67
C GLU A 26 15.34 1.89 3.97
N ARG A 27 15.20 2.76 2.98
CA ARG A 27 14.65 4.11 3.16
C ARG A 27 13.16 4.16 2.84
N SER A 28 12.37 4.66 3.79
CA SER A 28 10.93 4.87 3.60
C SER A 28 10.67 6.12 2.77
N HIS A 29 9.91 5.97 1.68
CA HIS A 29 9.50 7.04 0.77
C HIS A 29 8.01 7.37 0.88
N ILE A 30 7.20 6.39 1.31
CA ILE A 30 5.77 6.54 1.62
C ILE A 30 5.47 5.68 2.84
N ASP A 31 4.84 6.26 3.85
CA ASP A 31 4.23 5.54 4.98
C ASP A 31 3.00 6.33 5.44
N GLY A 32 1.87 6.08 4.80
CA GLY A 32 0.74 6.97 4.98
C GLY A 32 -0.33 6.91 3.90
N PRO A 33 -1.23 7.91 3.89
CA PRO A 33 -2.19 8.11 2.82
C PRO A 33 -1.50 8.26 1.46
N CYS A 34 -2.01 7.55 0.47
CA CYS A 34 -1.49 7.52 -0.89
C CYS A 34 -2.66 7.43 -1.88
N LYS A 35 -2.37 7.68 -3.15
CA LYS A 35 -3.24 7.26 -4.24
C LYS A 35 -2.81 5.87 -4.71
N ILE A 36 -3.78 4.97 -4.91
CA ILE A 36 -3.55 3.65 -5.51
C ILE A 36 -4.22 3.63 -6.89
N GLU A 37 -3.47 3.28 -7.93
CA GLU A 37 -4.00 3.08 -9.28
C GLU A 37 -3.89 1.60 -9.64
N ARG A 38 -5.01 0.91 -9.88
CA ARG A 38 -5.01 -0.52 -10.20
C ARG A 38 -4.79 -0.75 -11.69
N HIS A 39 -3.90 -1.66 -12.03
CA HIS A 39 -3.67 -2.11 -13.40
C HIS A 39 -4.31 -3.48 -13.64
N ARG A 40 -4.54 -3.82 -14.92
CA ARG A 40 -4.99 -5.17 -15.30
C ARG A 40 -3.92 -6.20 -14.91
N GLY A 41 -4.34 -7.43 -14.63
CA GLY A 41 -3.43 -8.52 -14.27
C GLY A 41 -2.93 -8.49 -12.82
N GLY A 42 -3.44 -7.58 -11.98
CA GLY A 42 -3.11 -7.52 -10.54
C GLY A 42 -1.92 -6.61 -10.20
N GLY A 43 -1.36 -5.92 -11.19
CA GLY A 43 -0.42 -4.81 -10.97
C GLY A 43 -1.11 -3.56 -10.44
N PHE A 44 -0.32 -2.59 -10.00
CA PHE A 44 -0.80 -1.29 -9.52
C PHE A 44 0.31 -0.25 -9.45
N GLY A 45 -0.07 1.02 -9.41
CA GLY A 45 0.78 2.15 -9.04
C GLY A 45 0.41 2.74 -7.68
N ILE A 46 1.39 3.33 -7.00
CA ILE A 46 1.19 4.11 -5.78
C ILE A 46 1.85 5.47 -5.90
N GLU A 47 1.20 6.49 -5.37
CA GLU A 47 1.69 7.87 -5.36
C GLU A 47 1.48 8.50 -3.98
N ALA A 48 2.52 9.16 -3.46
CA ALA A 48 2.42 9.89 -2.20
C ALA A 48 1.48 11.11 -2.34
N MET A 49 0.55 11.31 -1.39
CA MET A 49 -0.36 12.47 -1.46
C MET A 49 0.30 13.80 -1.04
N ARG A 50 1.35 13.77 -0.20
CA ARG A 50 2.02 14.98 0.33
C ARG A 50 3.51 14.72 0.61
N ARG A 51 4.32 15.79 0.61
CA ARG A 51 5.75 15.89 1.01
C ARG A 51 6.79 15.14 0.14
N SER A 52 6.54 13.91 -0.29
CA SER A 52 7.41 13.22 -1.26
C SER A 52 6.73 13.21 -2.63
N ARG A 53 7.50 13.34 -3.71
CA ARG A 53 7.01 13.06 -5.08
C ARG A 53 7.14 11.57 -5.39
N ALA A 54 7.22 10.71 -4.37
CA ALA A 54 7.54 9.30 -4.56
C ALA A 54 6.39 8.59 -5.29
N PHE A 55 6.76 7.86 -6.33
CA PHE A 55 5.85 7.09 -7.18
C PHE A 55 6.49 5.74 -7.50
N ALA A 56 5.72 4.66 -7.39
CA ALA A 56 6.15 3.31 -7.71
C ALA A 56 5.06 2.53 -8.43
N VAL A 57 5.46 1.59 -9.29
CA VAL A 57 4.57 0.71 -10.04
C VAL A 57 5.03 -0.73 -9.96
N VAL A 58 4.07 -1.65 -9.86
CA VAL A 58 4.25 -3.08 -10.01
C VAL A 58 3.53 -3.52 -11.26
N TYR A 59 4.27 -4.10 -12.21
CA TYR A 59 3.71 -4.78 -13.37
C TYR A 59 3.68 -6.28 -13.10
N VAL A 60 2.56 -6.91 -13.44
CA VAL A 60 2.38 -8.36 -13.32
C VAL A 60 2.10 -8.90 -14.71
N ALA A 61 2.97 -9.78 -15.19
CA ALA A 61 2.81 -10.47 -16.45
C ALA A 61 1.70 -11.54 -16.35
N PRO A 62 1.14 -12.01 -17.48
CA PRO A 62 0.13 -13.08 -17.47
C PRO A 62 0.60 -14.39 -16.80
N SER A 63 1.91 -14.64 -16.77
CA SER A 63 2.52 -15.78 -16.05
C SER A 63 2.49 -15.64 -14.53
N GLY A 64 2.11 -14.47 -14.00
CA GLY A 64 2.20 -14.12 -12.58
C GLY A 64 3.55 -13.55 -12.15
N ALA A 65 4.57 -13.57 -13.02
CA ALA A 65 5.84 -12.91 -12.76
C ALA A 65 5.63 -11.39 -12.65
N ALA A 66 6.27 -10.76 -11.67
CA ALA A 66 6.09 -9.33 -11.42
C ALA A 66 7.41 -8.60 -11.26
N ARG A 67 7.41 -7.36 -11.75
CA ARG A 67 8.57 -6.47 -11.71
C ARG A 67 8.16 -5.08 -11.28
N ALA A 68 8.99 -4.45 -10.46
CA ALA A 68 8.70 -3.15 -9.86
C ALA A 68 9.62 -2.05 -10.37
N TYR A 69 9.07 -0.84 -10.44
CA TYR A 69 9.80 0.37 -10.84
C TYR A 69 9.39 1.55 -9.95
N TRP A 70 10.26 2.55 -9.84
CA TRP A 70 9.97 3.80 -9.14
C TRP A 70 10.64 4.99 -9.80
N ASN A 71 10.26 6.19 -9.37
CA ASN A 71 10.74 7.43 -9.97
C ASN A 71 12.07 7.97 -9.43
N GLY A 72 12.68 7.26 -8.47
CA GLY A 72 13.97 7.63 -7.90
C GLY A 72 13.92 8.84 -6.96
N LEU A 73 15.11 9.21 -6.47
CA LEU A 73 15.30 10.26 -5.46
C LEU A 73 15.04 11.68 -5.96
N SER A 74 15.06 11.92 -7.28
CA SER A 74 14.80 13.24 -7.87
C SER A 74 13.31 13.55 -8.07
N GLY A 75 12.41 12.62 -7.73
CA GLY A 75 10.97 12.83 -7.88
C GLY A 75 10.53 13.00 -9.34
N ALA A 76 11.14 12.24 -10.25
CA ALA A 76 10.82 12.26 -11.67
C ALA A 76 9.33 11.95 -11.91
N ARG A 77 8.79 12.41 -13.06
CA ARG A 77 7.36 12.23 -13.41
C ARG A 77 7.02 10.82 -13.91
N LYS A 78 7.99 9.91 -13.96
CA LYS A 78 7.88 8.55 -14.46
C LYS A 78 8.65 7.57 -13.56
N ALA A 79 8.15 6.34 -13.46
CA ALA A 79 8.83 5.26 -12.74
C ALA A 79 9.77 4.49 -13.68
N ASP A 80 10.96 5.03 -13.88
CA ASP A 80 11.94 4.46 -14.82
C ASP A 80 13.09 3.72 -14.12
N VAL A 81 13.19 3.83 -12.78
CA VAL A 81 14.23 3.14 -12.01
C VAL A 81 13.76 1.73 -11.65
N ASP A 82 14.47 0.74 -12.17
CA ASP A 82 14.19 -0.68 -11.95
C ASP A 82 14.49 -1.11 -10.51
N LEU A 83 13.51 -1.72 -9.84
CA LEU A 83 13.63 -2.30 -8.50
C LEU A 83 13.81 -3.82 -8.52
N GLY A 84 13.74 -4.44 -9.70
CA GLY A 84 13.87 -5.86 -9.91
C GLY A 84 12.55 -6.63 -9.78
N ASP A 85 12.67 -7.95 -9.89
CA ASP A 85 11.54 -8.86 -9.74
C ASP A 85 11.07 -8.86 -8.29
N VAL A 86 9.75 -8.93 -8.10
CA VAL A 86 9.11 -8.86 -6.78
C VAL A 86 8.11 -9.97 -6.62
N GLU A 87 7.97 -10.45 -5.39
CA GLU A 87 7.02 -11.49 -5.03
C GLU A 87 5.89 -10.94 -4.18
N ARG A 88 4.69 -11.50 -4.37
CA ARG A 88 3.51 -11.07 -3.64
C ARG A 88 3.46 -11.72 -2.26
N ALA A 89 3.40 -10.89 -1.22
CA ALA A 89 3.16 -11.29 0.16
C ALA A 89 2.00 -10.46 0.75
N GLY A 90 0.78 -11.01 0.71
CA GLY A 90 -0.41 -10.32 1.19
C GLY A 90 -0.73 -9.07 0.35
N ALA A 91 -0.68 -7.90 1.00
CA ALA A 91 -0.91 -6.60 0.35
C ALA A 91 0.37 -5.99 -0.27
N CYS A 92 1.51 -6.65 -0.10
CA CYS A 92 2.82 -6.14 -0.49
C CYS A 92 3.40 -6.94 -1.64
N TRP A 93 4.21 -6.27 -2.46
CA TRP A 93 5.16 -6.87 -3.37
C TRP A 93 6.56 -6.47 -2.92
N SER A 94 7.45 -7.45 -2.79
CA SER A 94 8.77 -7.20 -2.20
C SER A 94 9.86 -8.09 -2.76
N ASN A 95 11.09 -7.62 -2.60
CA ASN A 95 12.33 -8.37 -2.75
C ASN A 95 13.35 -7.89 -1.71
N ALA A 96 14.63 -8.22 -1.88
CA ALA A 96 15.68 -7.82 -0.94
C ALA A 96 15.90 -6.29 -0.86
N ARG A 97 15.49 -5.53 -1.89
CA ARG A 97 15.75 -4.09 -1.99
C ARG A 97 14.51 -3.22 -1.78
N ALA A 98 13.34 -3.71 -2.18
CA ALA A 98 12.12 -2.93 -2.25
C ALA A 98 10.94 -3.61 -1.59
N MET A 99 10.06 -2.80 -1.02
CA MET A 99 8.76 -3.23 -0.52
C MET A 99 7.71 -2.18 -0.89
N ILE A 100 6.67 -2.62 -1.60
CA ILE A 100 5.56 -1.80 -2.09
C ILE A 100 4.26 -2.43 -1.60
N CYS A 101 3.61 -1.79 -0.63
CA CYS A 101 2.34 -2.24 -0.07
C CYS A 101 1.22 -1.26 -0.42
N ALA A 102 0.04 -1.80 -0.74
CA ALA A 102 -1.14 -1.02 -1.06
C ALA A 102 -2.38 -1.60 -0.36
N TRP A 103 -3.02 -0.80 0.49
CA TRP A 103 -4.25 -1.13 1.20
C TRP A 103 -5.36 -0.20 0.73
N ALA A 104 -6.30 -0.74 -0.04
CA ALA A 104 -7.53 -0.03 -0.35
C ALA A 104 -8.52 -0.19 0.81
N ASP A 105 -9.09 0.93 1.19
CA ASP A 105 -9.93 1.29 2.34
C ASP A 105 -10.96 0.31 2.94
N ARG A 106 -11.18 -0.90 2.42
CA ARG A 106 -11.96 -1.95 3.12
C ARG A 106 -11.13 -2.94 3.90
N ALA A 107 -9.94 -3.31 3.42
CA ALA A 107 -9.11 -4.34 4.08
C ALA A 107 -8.34 -3.82 5.32
N TRP A 108 -8.16 -2.50 5.44
CA TRP A 108 -7.52 -1.87 6.60
C TRP A 108 -8.54 -1.47 7.68
N ALA A 109 -9.71 -0.98 7.27
CA ALA A 109 -10.78 -0.57 8.20
C ALA A 109 -11.26 -1.73 9.09
N ASP A 110 -11.21 -2.96 8.57
CA ASP A 110 -11.61 -4.17 9.30
C ASP A 110 -10.50 -4.75 10.20
N ARG A 111 -9.30 -4.15 10.27
CA ARG A 111 -8.24 -4.60 11.20
C ARG A 111 -8.49 -4.03 12.60
N PRO A 112 -8.43 -4.86 13.66
CA PRO A 112 -8.40 -4.35 15.03
C PRO A 112 -7.21 -3.40 15.19
N GLN A 113 -7.50 -2.16 15.57
CA GLN A 113 -6.48 -1.18 15.95
C GLN A 113 -5.70 -1.75 17.14
N GLY A 114 -4.44 -2.11 16.91
CA GLY A 114 -3.60 -2.84 17.88
C GLY A 114 -2.95 -4.12 17.33
N SER A 115 -3.32 -4.59 16.13
CA SER A 115 -2.62 -5.71 15.47
C SER A 115 -1.30 -5.21 14.83
N SER A 116 -0.28 -5.03 15.67
CA SER A 116 1.10 -4.75 15.30
C SER A 116 1.51 -5.62 14.11
N VAL A 117 1.72 -5.00 12.94
CA VAL A 117 2.47 -5.64 11.86
C VAL A 117 3.89 -5.75 12.41
N LYS A 118 4.29 -6.95 12.86
CA LYS A 118 5.64 -7.16 13.40
C LYS A 118 6.68 -6.53 12.45
N PRO A 119 7.64 -5.74 12.96
CA PRO A 119 8.74 -5.20 12.17
C PRO A 119 9.37 -6.28 11.30
N PHE A 120 9.79 -5.90 10.08
CA PHE A 120 10.39 -6.81 9.09
C PHE A 120 11.55 -7.64 9.67
N GLU A 121 12.32 -7.06 10.59
CA GLU A 121 13.43 -7.71 11.30
C GLU A 121 13.03 -8.99 12.04
N GLU A 122 11.78 -9.10 12.51
CA GLU A 122 11.33 -10.27 13.27
C GLU A 122 10.90 -11.43 12.35
N ARG A 123 10.54 -11.16 11.09
CA ARG A 123 10.16 -12.19 10.11
C ARG A 123 11.36 -12.80 9.40
N ALA A 124 12.48 -12.09 9.34
CA ALA A 124 13.75 -12.60 8.82
C ALA A 124 14.47 -13.53 9.82
N ARG A 125 14.17 -13.42 11.12
CA ARG A 125 14.82 -14.18 12.21
C ARG A 125 14.18 -15.54 12.51
N THR A 126 13.01 -15.83 11.94
CA THR A 126 12.34 -17.14 12.06
C THR A 126 12.64 -18.08 10.88
N ARG A 127 13.82 -17.94 10.26
CA ARG A 127 14.39 -18.93 9.34
C ARG A 127 15.68 -19.49 9.91
#